data_AF-A0A523AHG0-F1
#
_entry.id   AF-A0A523AHG0-F1
#
_cell.length_a   1.000
_cell.length_b   1.000
_cell.length_c   1.000
_cell.angle_alpha   90.00
_cell.angle_beta   90.00
_cell.angle_gamma   90.00
#
_symmetry.space_group_name_H-M   'P 1'
#
loop_
_entity.id
_entity.type
_entity.pdbx_description
1 polymer ?
#
loop_
_entity_poly.entity_id
_entity_poly.type
_entity_poly.pdbx_seq_one_letter_code
_entity_poly.pdbx_strand_id
1 'polypeptide(L)'
;AEVKRTRGKYAHIRRKMQRRKLMKDVKKLKDKEKRIVEQKLHATANEIVAYAKQFPKPVIVMEDLTGVRDNFDKSKELNRRFHSLPFRKLQTYIEYKALLEGIEVRYLPKKEVRNTSKTCHRCGHVAQVKGREFRCPKCGLIYNRDLNACTNIAHALTRGMGWGSLAFEPADEVGGVKPQLNAGSSRLKSWSSSLTALSKGA
;
A
#
# COMPACT_ATOMS: atom_id res chain seq x y z
N ALA A 1 0.48 -2.63 8.89
CA ALA A 1 0.26 -2.66 10.36
C ALA A 1 1.43 -2.07 11.17
N GLU A 2 2.64 -2.06 10.63
CA GLU A 2 3.85 -1.71 11.37
C GLU A 2 4.03 -0.21 11.62
N VAL A 3 3.73 0.65 10.64
CA VAL A 3 3.76 2.13 10.81
C VAL A 3 2.85 2.56 11.96
N LYS A 4 1.65 1.97 12.09
CA LYS A 4 0.72 2.22 13.20
C LYS A 4 1.35 1.87 14.55
N ARG A 5 2.01 0.72 14.65
CA ARG A 5 2.73 0.28 15.86
C ARG A 5 3.86 1.23 16.22
N THR A 6 4.70 1.60 15.24
CA THR A 6 5.79 2.56 15.43
C THR A 6 5.27 3.90 15.97
N ARG A 7 4.28 4.51 15.30
CA ARG A 7 3.73 5.80 15.74
C ARG A 7 3.06 5.72 17.13
N GLY A 8 2.40 4.60 17.44
CA GLY A 8 1.85 4.34 18.77
C GLY A 8 2.92 4.34 19.87
N LYS A 9 4.02 3.61 19.66
CA LYS A 9 5.18 3.55 20.57
C LYS A 9 5.80 4.94 20.79
N TYR A 10 6.14 5.64 19.71
CA TYR A 10 6.76 6.97 19.82
C TYR A 10 5.81 8.02 20.42
N ALA A 11 4.50 7.93 20.18
CA ALA A 11 3.52 8.79 20.83
C ALA A 11 3.40 8.55 22.35
N HIS A 12 3.61 7.32 22.82
CA HIS A 12 3.66 7.03 24.25
C HIS A 12 4.94 7.61 24.88
N ILE A 13 6.11 7.34 24.29
CA ILE A 13 7.41 7.83 24.79
C ILE A 13 7.43 9.37 24.81
N ARG A 14 6.98 10.00 23.72
CA ARG A 14 6.92 11.47 23.62
C ARG A 14 6.07 12.09 24.72
N ARG A 15 4.91 11.51 25.06
CA ARG A 15 4.06 11.99 26.16
C ARG A 15 4.79 11.94 27.50
N LYS A 16 5.55 10.87 27.77
CA LYS A 16 6.36 10.75 29.00
C LYS A 16 7.44 11.82 29.07
N MET A 17 8.15 12.08 27.97
CA MET A 17 9.21 13.10 27.92
C MET A 17 8.66 14.53 28.01
N GLN A 18 7.50 14.81 27.39
CA GLN A 18 6.82 16.10 27.48
C GLN A 18 6.41 16.45 28.91
N ARG A 19 5.90 15.46 29.67
CA ARG A 19 5.57 15.66 31.10
C ARG A 19 6.79 16.04 31.94
N ARG A 20 7.98 15.51 31.58
CA ARG A 20 9.26 15.84 32.22
C ARG A 20 9.92 17.11 31.67
N LYS A 21 9.26 17.85 30.77
CA LYS A 21 9.76 19.08 30.12
C LYS A 21 11.09 18.92 29.36
N LEU A 22 11.44 17.71 28.93
CA LEU A 22 12.67 17.40 28.18
C LEU A 22 12.52 17.70 26.68
N MET A 23 12.40 18.99 26.33
CA MET A 23 12.03 19.42 24.97
C MET A 23 13.08 19.06 23.90
N LYS A 24 14.37 19.08 24.24
CA LYS A 24 15.46 18.67 23.33
C LYS A 24 15.31 17.20 22.93
N ASP A 25 14.99 16.33 23.87
CA ASP A 25 14.80 14.90 23.62
C ASP A 25 13.52 14.62 22.85
N VAL A 26 12.46 15.39 23.10
CA VAL A 26 11.23 15.33 22.31
C VAL A 26 11.51 15.63 20.84
N LYS A 27 12.37 16.63 20.54
CA LYS A 27 12.78 16.94 19.16
C LYS A 27 13.54 15.77 18.54
N LYS A 28 14.58 15.27 19.22
CA LYS A 28 15.36 14.10 18.77
C LYS A 28 14.48 12.87 18.49
N LEU A 29 13.50 12.61 19.34
CA LEU A 29 12.54 11.50 19.17
C LEU A 29 11.62 11.71 17.98
N LYS A 30 11.15 12.93 17.71
CA LYS A 30 10.35 13.25 16.52
C LYS A 30 11.15 12.99 15.25
N ASP A 31 12.41 13.43 15.21
CA ASP A 31 13.27 13.25 14.04
C ASP A 31 13.59 11.76 13.80
N LYS A 32 13.80 11.00 14.89
CA LYS A 32 13.97 9.54 14.82
C LYS A 32 12.70 8.84 14.33
N GLU A 33 11.52 9.18 14.86
CA GLU A 33 10.24 8.64 14.40
C GLU A 33 10.03 8.94 12.92
N LYS A 34 10.30 10.18 12.50
CA LYS A 34 10.19 10.63 11.10
C LYS A 34 11.04 9.76 10.18
N ARG A 35 12.33 9.61 10.46
CA ARG A 35 13.24 8.78 9.63
C ARG A 35 12.78 7.34 9.50
N ILE A 36 12.37 6.71 10.60
CA ILE A 36 11.89 5.31 10.59
C ILE A 36 10.61 5.18 9.75
N VAL A 37 9.67 6.13 9.92
CA VAL A 37 8.43 6.10 9.15
C VAL A 37 8.72 6.34 7.67
N GLU A 38 9.55 7.32 7.32
CA GLU A 38 9.90 7.64 5.93
C GLU A 38 10.61 6.46 5.24
N GLN A 39 11.59 5.82 5.90
CA GLN A 39 12.24 4.63 5.38
C GLN A 39 11.24 3.52 5.03
N LYS A 40 10.27 3.27 5.92
CA LYS A 40 9.22 2.26 5.68
C LYS A 40 8.33 2.63 4.51
N LEU A 41 7.94 3.90 4.38
CA LEU A 41 7.11 4.35 3.26
C LEU A 41 7.87 4.22 1.95
N HIS A 42 9.16 4.56 1.91
CA HIS A 42 9.99 4.37 0.73
C HIS A 42 10.15 2.89 0.36
N ALA A 43 10.34 2.00 1.35
CA ALA A 43 10.42 0.56 1.13
C ALA A 43 9.11 0.02 0.53
N THR A 44 7.96 0.34 1.14
CA THR A 44 6.64 -0.06 0.61
C THR A 44 6.40 0.50 -0.79
N ALA A 45 6.78 1.76 -1.07
CA ALA A 45 6.64 2.32 -2.41
C ALA A 45 7.52 1.59 -3.44
N ASN A 46 8.75 1.21 -3.07
CA ASN A 46 9.61 0.39 -3.93
C ASN A 46 9.01 -0.97 -4.22
N GLU A 47 8.46 -1.65 -3.22
CA GLU A 47 7.79 -2.95 -3.38
C GLU A 47 6.62 -2.86 -4.35
N ILE A 48 5.79 -1.82 -4.23
CA ILE A 48 4.64 -1.59 -5.13
C ILE A 48 5.10 -1.38 -6.58
N VAL A 49 6.09 -0.50 -6.78
CA VAL A 49 6.62 -0.23 -8.12
C VAL A 49 7.30 -1.47 -8.71
N ALA A 50 8.08 -2.20 -7.91
CA ALA A 50 8.72 -3.44 -8.34
C ALA A 50 7.70 -4.54 -8.72
N TYR A 51 6.57 -4.60 -8.02
CA TYR A 51 5.47 -5.49 -8.39
C TYR A 51 4.81 -5.07 -9.71
N ALA A 52 4.52 -3.78 -9.87
CA ALA A 52 3.90 -3.24 -11.08
C ALA A 52 4.75 -3.48 -12.34
N LYS A 53 6.09 -3.39 -12.23
CA LYS A 53 7.03 -3.65 -13.33
C LYS A 53 6.95 -5.05 -13.94
N GLN A 54 6.38 -6.03 -13.23
CA GLN A 54 6.29 -7.41 -13.72
C GLN A 54 5.24 -7.56 -14.84
N PHE A 55 4.37 -6.57 -15.01
CA PHE A 55 3.28 -6.60 -15.98
C PHE A 55 3.61 -5.78 -17.24
N PRO A 56 3.11 -6.16 -18.42
CA PRO A 56 3.22 -5.34 -19.62
C PRO A 56 2.34 -4.08 -19.51
N LYS A 57 2.94 -2.89 -19.66
CA LYS A 57 2.27 -1.57 -19.59
C LYS A 57 1.42 -1.37 -18.32
N PRO A 58 2.05 -1.36 -17.13
CA PRO A 58 1.32 -1.24 -15.87
C PRO A 58 0.76 0.18 -15.66
N VAL A 59 -0.40 0.25 -15.02
CA VAL A 59 -1.00 1.50 -14.52
C VAL A 59 -1.30 1.32 -13.03
N ILE A 60 -0.82 2.25 -12.21
CA ILE A 60 -1.10 2.26 -10.77
C ILE A 60 -2.27 3.20 -10.50
N VAL A 61 -3.30 2.69 -9.85
CA VAL A 61 -4.51 3.46 -9.52
C VAL A 61 -4.56 3.72 -8.01
N MET A 62 -4.77 4.97 -7.63
CA MET A 62 -4.92 5.39 -6.24
C MET A 62 -6.21 6.21 -6.04
N GLU A 63 -6.77 6.16 -4.84
CA GLU A 63 -7.90 7.03 -4.46
C GLU A 63 -7.42 8.46 -4.22
N ASP A 64 -8.19 9.45 -4.67
CA ASP A 64 -8.01 10.83 -4.21
C ASP A 64 -8.46 10.97 -2.75
N LEU A 65 -7.48 11.09 -1.85
CA LEU A 65 -7.67 11.25 -0.41
C LEU A 65 -7.77 12.73 0.03
N THR A 66 -8.11 13.63 -0.90
CA THR A 66 -8.39 15.05 -0.60
C THR A 66 -9.64 15.17 0.28
N GLY A 67 -9.56 16.02 1.30
CA GLY A 67 -10.65 16.24 2.27
C GLY A 67 -10.99 15.04 3.19
N VAL A 68 -10.28 13.92 3.10
CA VAL A 68 -10.56 12.72 3.94
C VAL A 68 -10.32 12.97 5.43
N ARG A 69 -9.44 13.91 5.78
CA ARG A 69 -9.17 14.29 7.17
C ARG A 69 -10.28 15.12 7.79
N ASP A 70 -10.88 16.00 6.99
CA ASP A 70 -11.88 16.95 7.46
C ASP A 70 -13.23 16.26 7.68
N ASN A 71 -13.49 15.20 6.90
CA ASN A 71 -14.69 14.36 7.02
C ASN A 71 -14.56 13.26 8.09
N PHE A 72 -13.41 13.13 8.76
CA PHE A 72 -13.20 12.08 9.76
C PHE A 72 -13.32 12.65 11.17
N ASP A 73 -14.51 12.51 11.75
CA ASP A 73 -14.73 12.81 13.16
C ASP A 73 -15.38 11.62 13.88
N LYS A 74 -14.64 11.06 14.86
CA LYS A 74 -15.12 9.96 15.71
C LYS A 74 -14.82 10.24 17.17
N SER A 75 -13.66 9.79 17.64
CA SER A 75 -13.24 9.98 19.03
C SER A 75 -11.85 10.59 19.05
N LYS A 76 -11.52 11.34 20.11
CA LYS A 76 -10.21 12.02 20.24
C LYS A 76 -9.04 11.07 20.01
N GLU A 77 -9.14 9.83 20.49
CA GLU A 77 -8.11 8.82 20.26
C GLU A 77 -8.07 8.32 18.80
N LEU A 78 -9.22 7.98 18.22
CA LEU A 78 -9.30 7.49 16.84
C LEU A 78 -8.86 8.58 15.86
N ASN A 79 -9.31 9.83 16.06
CA ASN A 79 -8.90 10.98 15.28
C ASN A 79 -7.39 11.14 15.36
N ARG A 80 -6.78 11.17 16.56
CA ARG A 80 -5.30 11.25 16.69
C ARG A 80 -4.59 10.14 15.91
N ARG A 81 -5.06 8.90 16.02
CA ARG A 81 -4.48 7.75 15.31
C ARG A 81 -4.63 7.91 13.79
N PHE A 82 -5.81 8.32 13.32
CA PHE A 82 -6.12 8.54 11.90
C PHE A 82 -5.30 9.69 11.32
N HIS A 83 -5.29 10.84 11.99
CA HIS A 83 -4.50 12.00 11.55
C HIS A 83 -3.00 11.74 11.59
N SER A 84 -2.53 10.74 12.35
CA SER A 84 -1.14 10.30 12.31
C SER A 84 -0.80 9.39 11.13
N LEU A 85 -1.74 8.98 10.28
CA LEU A 85 -1.41 8.11 9.15
C LEU A 85 -0.77 8.93 8.01
N PRO A 86 0.39 8.49 7.46
CA PRO A 86 1.09 9.22 6.41
C PRO A 86 0.64 8.80 4.99
N PHE A 87 -0.67 8.68 4.75
CA PHE A 87 -1.19 8.19 3.47
C PHE A 87 -0.81 9.09 2.28
N ARG A 88 -0.93 10.42 2.40
CA ARG A 88 -0.52 11.35 1.32
C ARG A 88 0.97 11.23 0.98
N LYS A 89 1.83 11.11 2.01
CA LYS A 89 3.26 10.89 1.78
C LYS A 89 3.54 9.60 1.02
N LEU A 90 2.82 8.52 1.34
CA LEU A 90 2.94 7.26 0.62
C LEU A 90 2.53 7.42 -0.85
N GLN A 91 1.41 8.11 -1.11
CA GLN A 91 0.95 8.40 -2.47
C GLN A 91 2.00 9.18 -3.26
N THR A 92 2.54 10.26 -2.69
CA THR A 92 3.64 11.02 -3.31
C THR A 92 4.86 10.13 -3.60
N TYR A 93 5.23 9.25 -2.67
CA TYR A 93 6.37 8.36 -2.86
C TYR A 93 6.16 7.29 -3.92
N ILE A 94 4.93 6.79 -4.06
CA ILE A 94 4.57 5.88 -5.15
C ILE A 94 4.61 6.65 -6.47
N GLU A 95 4.01 7.83 -6.52
CA GLU A 95 3.89 8.66 -7.71
C GLU A 95 5.24 9.02 -8.32
N TYR A 96 6.14 9.62 -7.55
CA TYR A 96 7.44 10.02 -8.12
C TYR A 96 8.27 8.79 -8.54
N LYS A 97 8.20 7.68 -7.79
CA LYS A 97 8.96 6.46 -8.11
C LYS A 97 8.39 5.72 -9.31
N ALA A 98 7.08 5.70 -9.46
CA ALA A 98 6.42 5.14 -10.63
C ALA A 98 6.78 5.96 -11.88
N LEU A 99 6.76 7.29 -11.77
CA LEU A 99 7.13 8.19 -12.86
C LEU A 99 8.58 7.99 -13.32
N LEU A 100 9.53 7.79 -12.39
CA LEU A 100 10.93 7.48 -12.72
C LEU A 100 11.08 6.18 -13.53
N GLU A 101 10.11 5.29 -13.44
CA GLU A 101 10.10 3.99 -14.11
C GLU A 101 9.17 3.96 -15.32
N GLY A 102 8.63 5.13 -15.72
CA GLY A 102 7.69 5.26 -16.82
C GLY A 102 6.31 4.65 -16.58
N ILE A 103 5.95 4.37 -15.32
CA ILE A 103 4.65 3.80 -14.93
C ILE A 103 3.64 4.92 -14.71
N GLU A 104 2.50 4.84 -15.40
CA GLU A 104 1.43 5.81 -15.24
C GLU A 104 0.74 5.64 -13.88
N VAL A 105 0.49 6.77 -13.20
CA VAL A 105 -0.28 6.82 -11.96
C VAL A 105 -1.54 7.63 -12.16
N ARG A 106 -2.70 7.02 -11.85
CA ARG A 106 -4.01 7.66 -11.95
C ARG A 106 -4.68 7.79 -10.59
N TYR A 107 -5.26 8.96 -10.35
CA TYR A 107 -6.09 9.20 -9.18
C TYR A 107 -7.57 9.14 -9.56
N LEU A 108 -8.34 8.32 -8.85
CA LEU A 108 -9.80 8.28 -9.02
C LEU A 108 -10.47 9.28 -8.07
N PRO A 109 -11.48 10.04 -8.55
CA PRO A 109 -12.21 10.98 -7.72
C PRO A 109 -13.06 10.26 -6.67
N LYS A 110 -13.33 10.94 -5.56
CA LYS A 110 -14.13 10.42 -4.43
C LYS A 110 -15.50 9.86 -4.85
N LYS A 111 -16.10 10.38 -5.93
CA LYS A 111 -17.39 9.90 -6.46
C LYS A 111 -17.30 8.45 -6.95
N GLU A 112 -16.22 8.09 -7.63
CA GLU A 112 -16.01 6.75 -8.21
C GLU A 112 -15.55 5.73 -7.16
N VAL A 113 -14.83 6.20 -6.14
CA VAL A 113 -14.33 5.33 -5.05
C VAL A 113 -15.35 5.18 -3.92
N ARG A 114 -16.48 5.89 -3.98
CA ARG A 114 -17.54 5.81 -2.97
C ARG A 114 -18.09 4.38 -2.92
N ASN A 115 -18.14 3.80 -1.72
CA ASN A 115 -18.64 2.45 -1.43
C ASN A 115 -17.84 1.28 -2.03
N THR A 116 -16.63 1.48 -2.58
CA THR A 116 -15.78 0.37 -3.08
C THR A 116 -15.50 -0.70 -2.02
N SER A 117 -15.44 -0.32 -0.74
CA SER A 117 -15.27 -1.25 0.39
C SER A 117 -16.56 -1.93 0.86
N LYS A 118 -17.71 -1.64 0.23
CA LYS A 118 -19.04 -2.21 0.53
C LYS A 118 -19.66 -2.91 -0.68
N THR A 119 -19.25 -2.57 -1.89
CA THR A 119 -19.71 -3.21 -3.12
C THR A 119 -19.00 -4.53 -3.32
N CYS A 120 -19.72 -5.61 -3.62
CA CYS A 120 -19.12 -6.89 -3.99
C CYS A 120 -18.46 -6.79 -5.36
N HIS A 121 -17.17 -7.09 -5.49
CA HIS A 121 -16.48 -7.05 -6.78
C HIS A 121 -16.99 -8.10 -7.78
N ARG A 122 -17.61 -9.19 -7.28
CA ARG A 122 -18.16 -10.27 -8.11
C ARG A 122 -19.55 -9.97 -8.67
N CYS A 123 -20.45 -9.40 -7.86
CA CYS A 123 -21.87 -9.28 -8.21
C CYS A 123 -22.45 -7.86 -8.11
N GLY A 124 -21.63 -6.87 -7.72
CA GLY A 124 -22.05 -5.47 -7.60
C GLY A 124 -22.95 -5.14 -6.40
N HIS A 125 -23.36 -6.12 -5.60
CA HIS A 125 -24.25 -5.88 -4.46
C HIS A 125 -23.55 -5.09 -3.33
N VAL A 126 -24.23 -4.06 -2.81
CA VAL A 126 -23.72 -3.23 -1.70
C VAL A 126 -24.09 -3.87 -0.37
N ALA A 127 -23.12 -4.49 0.28
CA ALA A 127 -23.30 -5.14 1.58
C ALA A 127 -23.05 -4.19 2.76
N GLN A 128 -23.68 -4.47 3.89
CA GLN A 128 -23.33 -3.87 5.18
C GLN A 128 -22.16 -4.65 5.79
N VAL A 129 -21.02 -3.99 5.96
CA VAL A 129 -19.77 -4.65 6.36
C VAL A 129 -19.28 -4.12 7.70
N LYS A 130 -19.17 -5.00 8.69
CA LYS A 130 -18.57 -4.74 10.00
C LYS A 130 -17.24 -5.49 10.09
N GLY A 131 -16.12 -4.77 10.22
CA GLY A 131 -14.79 -5.36 10.34
C GLY A 131 -13.99 -5.42 9.03
N ARG A 132 -13.06 -6.38 8.96
CA ARG A 132 -12.08 -6.56 7.86
C ARG A 132 -12.49 -7.64 6.86
N GLU A 133 -13.42 -8.49 7.22
CA GLU A 133 -13.95 -9.51 6.33
C GLU A 133 -15.18 -8.94 5.62
N PHE A 134 -15.27 -9.23 4.33
CA PHE A 134 -16.41 -8.91 3.48
C PHE A 134 -17.21 -10.17 3.24
N ARG A 135 -18.50 -10.17 3.59
CA ARG A 135 -19.45 -11.21 3.18
C ARG A 135 -20.54 -10.61 2.32
N CYS A 136 -20.70 -11.15 1.12
CA CYS A 136 -21.79 -10.77 0.24
C CYS A 136 -23.05 -11.58 0.58
N PRO A 137 -24.16 -10.94 0.98
CA PRO A 137 -25.41 -11.65 1.24
C PRO A 137 -26.09 -12.15 -0.05
N LYS A 138 -25.76 -11.58 -1.22
CA LYS A 138 -26.37 -11.96 -2.50
C LYS A 138 -25.72 -13.17 -3.16
N CYS A 139 -24.38 -13.22 -3.20
CA CYS A 139 -23.64 -14.26 -3.92
C CYS A 139 -22.76 -15.13 -3.02
N GLY A 140 -22.84 -14.98 -1.69
CA GLY A 140 -22.09 -15.79 -0.73
C GLY A 140 -20.57 -15.55 -0.68
N LEU A 141 -20.03 -14.60 -1.46
CA LEU A 141 -18.59 -14.33 -1.48
C LEU A 141 -18.08 -13.93 -0.10
N ILE A 142 -17.06 -14.63 0.39
CA ILE A 142 -16.30 -14.27 1.59
C ILE A 142 -14.90 -13.85 1.15
N TYR A 143 -14.50 -12.63 1.48
CA TYR A 143 -13.22 -12.09 1.04
C TYR A 143 -12.64 -11.06 2.02
N ASN A 144 -11.37 -10.66 1.81
CA ASN A 144 -10.82 -9.54 2.55
C ASN A 144 -11.43 -8.22 2.03
N ARG A 145 -11.88 -7.35 2.93
CA ARG A 145 -12.53 -6.09 2.57
C ARG A 145 -11.62 -5.12 1.83
N ASP A 146 -10.35 -5.05 2.22
CA ASP A 146 -9.38 -4.15 1.59
C ASP A 146 -9.06 -4.65 0.18
N LEU A 147 -8.89 -5.97 -0.01
CA LEU A 147 -8.70 -6.56 -1.34
C LEU A 147 -9.93 -6.36 -2.24
N ASN A 148 -11.14 -6.60 -1.71
CA ASN A 148 -12.39 -6.32 -2.43
C ASN A 148 -12.48 -4.85 -2.88
N ALA A 149 -12.06 -3.91 -2.03
CA ALA A 149 -12.00 -2.49 -2.39
C ALA A 149 -10.97 -2.22 -3.50
N CYS A 150 -9.79 -2.82 -3.44
CA CYS A 150 -8.76 -2.70 -4.50
C CYS A 150 -9.27 -3.22 -5.85
N THR A 151 -9.93 -4.37 -5.88
CA THR A 151 -10.53 -4.92 -7.12
C THR A 151 -11.59 -3.98 -7.69
N ASN A 152 -12.46 -3.42 -6.84
CA ASN A 152 -13.47 -2.46 -7.29
C ASN A 152 -12.87 -1.17 -7.84
N ILE A 153 -11.76 -0.69 -7.27
CA ILE A 153 -11.02 0.47 -7.77
C ILE A 153 -10.43 0.15 -9.15
N ALA A 154 -9.84 -1.03 -9.33
CA ALA A 154 -9.35 -1.47 -10.65
C ALA A 154 -10.50 -1.55 -11.68
N HIS A 155 -11.65 -2.12 -11.28
CA HIS A 155 -12.84 -2.18 -12.13
C HIS A 155 -13.46 -0.81 -12.44
N ALA A 156 -13.28 0.19 -11.58
CA ALA A 156 -13.74 1.55 -11.85
C ALA A 156 -12.94 2.18 -13.00
N LEU A 157 -11.61 1.95 -13.02
CA LEU A 157 -10.76 2.41 -14.10
C LEU A 157 -11.13 1.77 -15.44
N THR A 158 -11.31 0.44 -15.49
CA THR A 158 -11.63 -0.25 -16.75
C THR A 158 -12.98 0.19 -17.32
N ARG A 159 -13.99 0.39 -16.45
CA ARG A 159 -15.31 0.93 -16.86
C ARG A 159 -15.22 2.33 -17.46
N GLY A 160 -14.36 3.20 -16.93
CA GLY A 160 -14.18 4.57 -17.44
C GLY A 160 -13.40 4.65 -18.76
N MET A 161 -12.58 3.64 -19.07
CA MET A 161 -11.79 3.59 -20.31
C MET A 161 -12.54 2.99 -21.51
N GLY A 162 -13.79 2.56 -21.34
CA GLY A 162 -14.51 1.84 -22.41
C GLY A 162 -13.96 0.45 -22.71
N TRP A 163 -13.00 -0.04 -21.91
CA TRP A 163 -12.72 -1.46 -21.83
C TRP A 163 -13.89 -2.09 -21.08
N GLY A 164 -14.88 -2.53 -21.86
CA GLY A 164 -16.00 -3.33 -21.39
C GLY A 164 -15.49 -4.38 -20.42
N SER A 165 -16.28 -4.64 -19.38
CA SER A 165 -15.98 -5.64 -18.36
C SER A 165 -15.50 -6.92 -19.03
N LEU A 166 -14.19 -7.14 -19.07
CA LEU A 166 -13.64 -8.47 -19.23
C LEU A 166 -14.19 -9.20 -18.02
N ALA A 167 -15.24 -10.00 -18.26
CA ALA A 167 -15.61 -11.05 -17.34
C ALA A 167 -14.31 -11.78 -17.07
N PHE A 168 -13.79 -11.61 -15.86
CA PHE A 168 -12.72 -12.46 -15.39
C PHE A 168 -13.42 -13.81 -15.23
N GLU A 169 -13.36 -14.63 -16.28
CA GLU A 169 -13.74 -16.02 -16.19
C GLU A 169 -12.99 -16.58 -14.97
N PRO A 170 -13.70 -17.14 -13.98
CA PRO A 170 -13.04 -17.71 -12.82
C PRO A 170 -12.02 -18.73 -13.34
N ALA A 171 -10.78 -18.65 -12.90
CA ALA A 171 -9.78 -19.64 -13.25
C ALA A 171 -10.32 -21.02 -12.85
N ASP A 172 -10.67 -21.82 -13.85
CA ASP A 172 -11.07 -23.20 -13.66
C ASP A 172 -9.97 -23.94 -12.90
N GLU A 173 -10.40 -24.70 -11.90
CA GLU A 173 -9.57 -25.59 -11.13
C GLU A 173 -9.01 -26.70 -12.04
N VAL A 174 -7.85 -26.48 -12.67
CA VAL A 174 -7.11 -27.59 -13.27
C VAL A 174 -5.59 -27.39 -13.17
N GLY A 175 -4.98 -28.16 -12.26
CA GLY A 175 -3.65 -28.73 -12.45
C GLY A 175 -2.46 -27.78 -12.62
N GLY A 176 -2.20 -26.90 -11.65
CA GLY A 176 -0.98 -26.09 -11.63
C GLY A 176 -0.06 -26.46 -10.46
N VAL A 177 1.09 -27.06 -10.76
CA VAL A 177 2.16 -27.37 -9.81
C VAL A 177 2.48 -26.14 -8.94
N LYS A 178 2.49 -26.32 -7.62
CA LYS A 178 2.85 -25.28 -6.65
C LYS A 178 4.25 -24.71 -6.98
N PRO A 179 4.42 -23.39 -7.15
CA PRO A 179 5.74 -22.80 -7.25
C PRO A 179 6.50 -23.09 -5.95
N GLN A 180 7.66 -23.71 -6.07
CA GLN A 180 8.48 -24.04 -4.91
C GLN A 180 8.98 -22.74 -4.29
N LEU A 181 8.84 -22.63 -2.97
CA LEU A 181 9.41 -21.54 -2.19
C LEU A 181 10.92 -21.51 -2.48
N ASN A 182 11.40 -20.40 -3.05
CA ASN A 182 12.79 -20.22 -3.45
C ASN A 182 13.73 -20.59 -2.28
N ALA A 183 14.31 -21.79 -2.34
CA ALA A 183 15.60 -22.06 -1.73
C ALA A 183 16.63 -21.14 -2.41
N GLY A 184 17.54 -20.59 -1.61
CA GLY A 184 18.43 -19.48 -1.94
C GLY A 184 18.91 -19.43 -3.38
N SER A 185 18.57 -18.34 -4.08
CA SER A 185 19.17 -18.01 -5.37
C SER A 185 20.65 -17.68 -5.16
N SER A 186 21.49 -18.51 -5.76
CA SER A 186 22.95 -18.48 -5.83
C SER A 186 23.53 -17.33 -6.68
N ARG A 187 22.76 -16.27 -6.93
CA ARG A 187 23.17 -15.12 -7.76
C ARG A 187 23.78 -13.98 -6.92
N LEU A 188 24.82 -14.32 -6.15
CA LEU A 188 25.72 -13.36 -5.46
C LEU A 188 27.22 -13.67 -5.70
N LYS A 189 27.56 -14.44 -6.75
CA LYS A 189 28.96 -14.82 -7.04
C LYS A 189 29.58 -14.20 -8.30
N SER A 190 28.93 -13.25 -8.99
CA SER A 190 29.50 -12.62 -10.19
C SER A 190 30.09 -11.22 -9.96
N TRP A 191 30.10 -10.71 -8.72
CA TRP A 191 30.66 -9.40 -8.36
C TRP A 191 31.95 -9.48 -7.52
N SER A 192 32.66 -10.62 -7.54
CA SER A 192 33.97 -10.77 -6.89
C SER A 192 35.11 -11.19 -7.83
N SER A 193 34.89 -11.18 -9.15
CA SER A 193 35.93 -11.60 -10.13
C SER A 193 36.52 -10.45 -10.95
N SER A 194 36.01 -9.22 -10.82
CA SER A 194 36.52 -8.05 -11.57
C SER A 194 37.47 -7.14 -10.76
N LEU A 195 37.82 -7.52 -9.52
CA LEU A 195 38.73 -6.74 -8.64
C LEU A 195 40.08 -7.43 -8.35
N THR A 196 40.37 -8.57 -9.00
CA THR A 196 41.64 -9.31 -8.84
C THR A 196 42.46 -9.41 -10.13
N ALA A 197 42.17 -8.57 -11.14
CA ALA A 197 42.89 -8.53 -12.41
C ALA A 197 43.69 -7.21 -12.63
N LEU A 198 43.87 -6.42 -11.57
CA LEU A 198 44.56 -5.11 -11.60
C LEU A 198 45.67 -4.98 -10.53
N SER A 199 46.22 -6.10 -10.05
CA SER A 199 47.35 -6.10 -9.09
C SER A 199 48.48 -7.10 -9.41
N LYS A 200 48.52 -7.66 -10.62
CA LYS A 200 49.66 -8.45 -11.12
C LYS A 200 50.00 -8.02 -12.55
N GLY A 201 50.66 -6.88 -12.62
CA GLY A 201 51.18 -6.26 -13.84
C GLY A 201 52.29 -5.29 -13.45
N ALA A 202 53.30 -5.84 -12.77
CA ALA A 202 54.64 -5.31 -12.58
C ALA A 202 55.60 -6.49 -12.76
#